data_AF-C0FY15-F1
#
_entry.id   AF-C0FY15-F1
#
_cell.length_a   1.000
_cell.length_b   1.000
_cell.length_c   1.000
_cell.angle_alpha   90.00
_cell.angle_beta   90.00
_cell.angle_gamma   90.00
#
_symmetry.space_group_name_H-M   'P 1'
#
loop_
_entity.id
_entity.type
_entity.pdbx_description
1 polymer ?
#
loop_
_entity_poly.entity_id
_entity_poly.type
_entity_poly.pdbx_seq_one_letter_code
_entity_poly.pdbx_strand_id
1 'polypeptide(L)'
;MKSEYYGKTIIHVGDNIHSDKEMAEKNGFATCVYPNVNHNVKLYRPFDMSYLIGSAYRGIISNCLYNGTSVYGMEYEYGFIYGGLFVVGYCNFIHEYCKKNNIGKILFLSRDGDILKQAYTRLYPNDNTAYVYWSRKAATKLMAMENKHDYFRRFIYHKINQNYTIREILHSMELDFLLVELDDWKDIWLTWIKELEKNSKQLALKQLDEENINNEKKIKRVKKIKQDFSQQKLLSQRKSSFIDLKPDDELTDKNGFLLRRFIEAKWEKVKKHMNLRQKQLKYIIMRC
;
A
#
# COMPACT_ATOMS: atom_id res chain seq x y z
N MET A 1 39.63 36.05 -38.44
CA MET A 1 38.35 35.37 -38.76
C MET A 1 37.70 35.86 -40.05
N LYS A 2 37.41 37.15 -40.28
CA LYS A 2 36.69 37.58 -41.50
C LYS A 2 37.38 37.25 -42.84
N SER A 3 38.70 37.05 -42.87
CA SER A 3 39.43 36.66 -44.09
C SER A 3 39.39 35.16 -44.41
N GLU A 4 39.23 34.28 -43.42
CA GLU A 4 39.27 32.81 -43.60
C GLU A 4 37.91 32.20 -44.01
N TYR A 5 36.82 32.92 -43.79
CA TYR A 5 35.46 32.41 -43.97
C TYR A 5 34.64 33.26 -44.96
N TYR A 6 35.32 33.94 -45.89
CA TYR A 6 34.68 34.78 -46.91
C TYR A 6 33.67 33.97 -47.74
N GLY A 7 32.43 34.44 -47.82
CA GLY A 7 31.33 33.78 -48.53
C GLY A 7 30.63 32.64 -47.77
N LYS A 8 31.02 32.33 -46.52
CA LYS A 8 30.35 31.31 -45.70
C LYS A 8 29.35 31.92 -44.72
N THR A 9 28.24 31.21 -44.49
CA THR A 9 27.31 31.50 -43.38
C THR A 9 27.82 30.84 -42.10
N ILE A 10 27.96 31.63 -41.02
CA ILE A 10 28.46 31.16 -39.72
C ILE A 10 27.36 31.31 -38.68
N ILE A 11 27.16 30.27 -37.88
CA ILE A 11 26.32 30.29 -36.68
C ILE A 11 27.16 29.96 -35.44
N HIS A 12 27.01 30.74 -34.39
CA HIS A 12 27.63 30.49 -33.08
C HIS A 12 26.68 29.65 -32.23
N VAL A 13 27.18 28.57 -31.63
CA VAL A 13 26.39 27.65 -30.81
C VAL A 13 27.01 27.57 -29.42
N GLY A 14 26.20 27.81 -28.39
CA GLY A 14 26.65 27.74 -26.99
C GLY A 14 25.51 27.83 -25.98
N ASP A 15 25.83 27.68 -24.70
CA ASP A 15 24.87 27.54 -23.60
C ASP A 15 24.74 28.80 -22.74
N ASN A 16 25.64 29.78 -22.90
CA ASN A 16 25.65 31.01 -22.13
C ASN A 16 24.99 32.16 -22.90
N ILE A 17 23.89 32.70 -22.34
CA ILE A 17 23.12 33.78 -22.98
C ILE A 17 23.98 35.02 -23.25
N HIS A 18 24.83 35.42 -22.30
CA HIS A 18 25.63 36.63 -22.46
C HIS A 18 26.75 36.44 -23.50
N SER A 19 27.56 35.39 -23.40
CA SER A 19 28.71 35.21 -24.31
C SER A 19 28.32 34.63 -25.67
N ASP A 20 27.45 33.62 -25.70
CA ASP A 20 27.19 32.86 -26.92
C ASP A 20 26.01 33.39 -27.73
N LYS A 21 25.11 34.15 -27.09
CA LYS A 21 24.01 34.81 -27.78
C LYS A 21 24.25 36.30 -27.93
N GLU A 22 24.21 37.05 -26.83
CA GLU A 22 24.20 38.52 -26.87
C GLU A 22 25.49 39.09 -27.48
N MET A 23 26.64 38.61 -27.04
CA MET A 23 27.93 39.06 -27.57
C MET A 23 28.19 38.57 -29.00
N ALA A 24 27.74 37.37 -29.36
CA ALA A 24 27.86 36.87 -30.73
C ALA A 24 26.97 37.65 -31.71
N GLU A 25 25.71 37.93 -31.34
CA GLU A 25 24.78 38.78 -32.09
C GLU A 25 25.35 40.19 -32.26
N LYS A 26 25.89 40.78 -31.18
CA LYS A 26 26.53 42.11 -31.22
C LYS A 26 27.72 42.18 -32.18
N ASN A 27 28.40 41.06 -32.42
CA ASN A 27 29.52 40.97 -33.35
C ASN A 27 29.10 40.50 -34.76
N GLY A 28 27.81 40.40 -35.04
CA GLY A 28 27.25 40.11 -36.36
C GLY A 28 27.20 38.63 -36.73
N PHE A 29 27.22 37.72 -35.75
CA PHE A 29 27.01 36.29 -35.98
C PHE A 29 25.55 35.91 -35.79
N ALA A 30 25.05 34.96 -36.60
CA ALA A 30 23.84 34.24 -36.26
C ALA A 30 24.10 33.35 -35.04
N THR A 31 23.07 33.10 -34.22
CA THR A 31 23.22 32.34 -32.97
C THR A 31 22.21 31.22 -32.86
N CYS A 32 22.62 30.11 -32.24
CA CYS A 32 21.76 29.02 -31.81
C CYS A 32 22.07 28.69 -30.36
N VAL A 33 21.14 29.01 -29.46
CA VAL A 33 21.32 28.73 -28.03
C VAL A 33 21.01 27.26 -27.78
N TYR A 34 21.95 26.55 -27.17
CA TYR A 34 21.75 25.20 -26.66
C TYR A 34 21.84 25.25 -25.13
N PRO A 35 20.70 25.41 -24.42
CA PRO A 35 20.72 25.68 -22.98
C PRO A 35 21.39 24.57 -22.18
N ASN A 36 22.06 24.94 -21.09
CA ASN A 36 22.66 23.98 -20.18
C ASN A 36 21.59 23.06 -19.58
N VAL A 37 21.69 21.76 -19.90
CA VAL A 37 20.74 20.71 -19.50
C VAL A 37 20.55 20.61 -17.98
N ASN A 38 21.53 21.06 -17.19
CA ASN A 38 21.46 21.00 -15.73
C ASN A 38 20.46 21.99 -15.12
N HIS A 39 19.99 22.99 -15.88
CA HIS A 39 18.98 23.93 -15.41
C HIS A 39 17.60 23.28 -15.26
N ASN A 40 17.26 22.35 -16.16
CA ASN A 40 15.94 21.69 -16.19
C ASN A 40 15.73 20.74 -15.01
N VAL A 41 16.82 20.19 -14.43
CA VAL A 41 16.76 19.20 -13.34
C VAL A 41 16.57 19.82 -11.96
N LYS A 42 16.58 21.16 -11.83
CA LYS A 42 16.49 21.82 -10.50
C LYS A 42 15.17 21.56 -9.78
N LEU A 43 14.08 21.30 -10.50
CA LEU A 43 12.73 21.16 -9.95
C LEU A 43 12.43 19.77 -9.35
N TYR A 44 13.11 18.71 -9.80
CA TYR A 44 12.74 17.31 -9.50
C TYR A 44 13.90 16.48 -8.92
N ARG A 45 14.77 17.09 -8.10
CA ARG A 45 15.98 16.41 -7.61
C ARG A 45 15.68 15.36 -6.53
N PRO A 46 16.19 14.12 -6.64
CA PRO A 46 16.36 13.28 -5.47
C PRO A 46 17.41 13.91 -4.54
N PHE A 47 17.09 13.92 -3.25
CA PHE A 47 17.97 14.37 -2.17
C PHE A 47 18.79 13.18 -1.62
N ASP A 48 19.68 13.43 -0.67
CA ASP A 48 20.38 12.41 0.12
C ASP A 48 21.40 11.51 -0.60
N MET A 49 21.99 11.98 -1.71
CA MET A 49 23.17 11.34 -2.33
C MET A 49 24.46 12.04 -1.91
N SER A 50 25.57 11.28 -1.81
CA SER A 50 26.90 11.88 -1.62
C SER A 50 27.26 12.80 -2.79
N TYR A 51 28.17 13.76 -2.56
CA TYR A 51 28.49 14.77 -3.57
C TYR A 51 28.92 14.18 -4.91
N LEU A 52 29.80 13.16 -4.89
CA LEU A 52 30.29 12.47 -6.08
C LEU A 52 29.17 11.71 -6.80
N ILE A 53 28.41 10.88 -6.07
CA ILE A 53 27.33 10.09 -6.65
C ILE A 53 26.23 10.98 -7.20
N GLY A 54 25.83 12.00 -6.45
CA GLY A 54 24.86 12.98 -6.89
C GLY A 54 25.31 13.74 -8.14
N SER A 55 26.62 14.03 -8.28
CA SER A 55 27.16 14.67 -9.48
C SER A 55 27.06 13.75 -10.70
N ALA A 56 27.52 12.50 -10.58
CA ALA A 56 27.44 11.52 -11.64
C ALA A 56 25.98 11.24 -12.05
N TYR A 57 25.11 11.03 -11.06
CA TYR A 57 23.68 10.83 -11.26
C TYR A 57 23.04 11.98 -12.03
N ARG A 58 23.27 13.24 -11.60
CA ARG A 58 22.77 14.42 -12.31
C ARG A 58 23.29 14.47 -13.75
N GLY A 59 24.58 14.20 -13.96
CA GLY A 59 25.15 14.15 -15.30
C GLY A 59 24.43 13.17 -16.22
N ILE A 60 24.09 11.98 -15.72
CA ILE A 60 23.36 10.96 -16.48
C ILE A 60 21.94 11.44 -16.79
N ILE A 61 21.18 11.89 -15.77
CA ILE A 61 19.80 12.33 -15.94
C ILE A 61 19.71 13.52 -16.89
N SER A 62 20.49 14.58 -16.65
CA SER A 62 20.44 15.80 -17.47
C SER A 62 20.72 15.52 -18.93
N ASN A 63 21.75 14.71 -19.21
CA ASN A 63 22.15 14.41 -20.59
C ASN A 63 21.25 13.36 -21.26
N CYS A 64 20.55 12.51 -20.50
CA CYS A 64 19.63 11.54 -21.09
C CYS A 64 18.28 12.19 -21.42
N LEU A 65 17.71 12.96 -20.48
CA LEU A 65 16.35 13.49 -20.60
C LEU A 65 16.28 14.85 -21.29
N TYR A 66 17.29 15.71 -21.12
CA TYR A 66 17.19 17.12 -21.51
C TYR A 66 18.18 17.53 -22.60
N ASN A 67 18.78 16.58 -23.33
CA ASN A 67 19.71 16.85 -24.44
C ASN A 67 19.07 17.42 -25.71
N GLY A 68 17.75 17.63 -25.73
CA GLY A 68 17.03 18.19 -26.87
C GLY A 68 16.88 17.26 -28.08
N THR A 69 17.43 16.05 -28.06
CA THR A 69 17.33 15.07 -29.17
C THR A 69 16.08 14.19 -29.08
N SER A 70 15.54 14.02 -27.87
CA SER A 70 14.37 13.18 -27.60
C SER A 70 13.49 13.87 -26.56
N VAL A 71 12.18 13.68 -26.71
CA VAL A 71 11.18 14.15 -25.74
C VAL A 71 10.52 12.92 -25.16
N TYR A 72 10.54 12.81 -23.83
CA TYR A 72 10.01 11.65 -23.12
C TYR A 72 8.70 12.03 -22.41
N GLY A 73 7.81 11.04 -22.26
CA GLY A 73 6.62 11.19 -21.45
C GLY A 73 6.95 11.27 -19.95
N MET A 74 6.01 11.81 -19.17
CA MET A 74 6.14 11.92 -17.71
C MET A 74 6.43 10.56 -17.06
N GLU A 75 5.82 9.49 -17.57
CA GLU A 75 5.97 8.13 -17.06
C GLU A 75 7.39 7.60 -17.27
N TYR A 76 7.99 7.93 -18.42
CA TYR A 76 9.36 7.55 -18.72
C TYR A 76 10.34 8.33 -17.84
N GLU A 77 10.17 9.65 -17.70
CA GLU A 77 11.02 10.45 -16.81
C GLU A 77 10.93 9.97 -15.37
N TYR A 78 9.72 9.73 -14.86
CA TYR A 78 9.50 9.17 -13.53
C TYR A 78 10.17 7.80 -13.35
N GLY A 79 10.02 6.92 -14.35
CA GLY A 79 10.68 5.63 -14.41
C GLY A 79 12.20 5.73 -14.44
N PHE A 80 12.77 6.69 -15.18
CA PHE A 80 14.22 6.82 -15.29
C PHE A 80 14.85 7.47 -14.05
N ILE A 81 14.20 8.49 -13.49
CA ILE A 81 14.68 9.25 -12.33
C ILE A 81 14.50 8.45 -11.03
N TYR A 82 13.34 7.81 -10.83
CA TYR A 82 13.02 7.17 -9.54
C TYR A 82 12.85 5.67 -9.68
N GLY A 83 11.90 5.23 -10.52
CA GLY A 83 11.49 3.83 -10.56
C GLY A 83 12.63 2.86 -10.91
N GLY A 84 13.47 3.24 -11.86
CA GLY A 84 14.57 2.44 -12.40
C GLY A 84 15.65 2.22 -11.37
N LEU A 85 15.99 3.23 -10.56
CA LEU A 85 16.92 3.08 -9.44
C LEU A 85 16.41 2.05 -8.44
N PHE A 86 15.13 2.14 -8.05
CA PHE A 86 14.52 1.17 -7.14
C PHE A 86 14.52 -0.24 -7.74
N VAL A 87 14.15 -0.37 -9.01
CA VAL A 87 14.11 -1.66 -9.71
C VAL A 87 15.50 -2.29 -9.80
N VAL A 88 16.52 -1.53 -10.21
CA VAL A 88 17.90 -2.03 -10.32
C VAL A 88 18.44 -2.41 -8.95
N GLY A 89 18.25 -1.56 -7.93
CA GLY A 89 18.67 -1.85 -6.56
C GLY A 89 17.99 -3.09 -5.98
N TYR A 90 16.69 -3.25 -6.19
CA TYR A 90 15.93 -4.42 -5.75
C TYR A 90 16.35 -5.69 -6.47
N CYS A 91 16.58 -5.64 -7.78
CA CYS A 91 17.09 -6.78 -8.55
C CYS A 91 18.47 -7.21 -8.05
N ASN A 92 19.37 -6.26 -7.81
CA ASN A 92 20.69 -6.54 -7.26
C ASN A 92 20.60 -7.17 -5.86
N PHE A 93 19.73 -6.64 -5.00
CA PHE A 93 19.49 -7.22 -3.67
C PHE A 93 19.02 -8.68 -3.74
N ILE A 94 18.05 -8.99 -4.61
CA ILE A 94 17.58 -10.37 -4.80
C ILE A 94 18.72 -11.26 -5.31
N HIS A 95 19.47 -10.80 -6.30
CA HIS A 95 20.57 -11.56 -6.88
C HIS A 95 21.64 -11.94 -5.85
N GLU A 96 22.09 -10.97 -5.05
CA GLU A 96 23.05 -11.20 -3.97
C GLU A 96 22.48 -12.15 -2.90
N TYR A 97 21.20 -12.00 -2.55
CA TYR A 97 20.52 -12.91 -1.64
C TYR A 97 20.49 -14.34 -2.19
N CYS A 98 20.16 -14.52 -3.47
CA CYS A 98 20.11 -15.83 -4.12
C CYS A 98 21.49 -16.51 -4.14
N LYS A 99 22.55 -15.77 -4.50
CA LYS A 99 23.94 -16.25 -4.46
C LYS A 99 24.34 -16.69 -3.06
N LYS A 100 24.09 -15.85 -2.06
CA LYS A 100 24.46 -16.12 -0.66
C LYS A 100 23.77 -17.35 -0.09
N ASN A 101 22.53 -17.62 -0.50
CA ASN A 101 21.70 -18.69 0.06
C ASN A 101 21.56 -19.91 -0.88
N ASN A 102 22.34 -19.99 -1.96
CA ASN A 102 22.29 -21.09 -2.95
C ASN A 102 20.87 -21.32 -3.51
N ILE A 103 20.15 -20.25 -3.83
CA ILE A 103 18.81 -20.33 -4.42
C ILE A 103 18.95 -20.48 -5.94
N GLY A 104 18.57 -21.64 -6.46
CA GLY A 104 18.71 -21.97 -7.88
C GLY A 104 17.56 -21.55 -8.79
N LYS A 105 16.46 -20.98 -8.26
CA LYS A 105 15.32 -20.53 -9.07
C LYS A 105 14.58 -19.37 -8.41
N ILE A 106 14.24 -18.36 -9.22
CA ILE A 106 13.54 -17.15 -8.78
C ILE A 106 12.17 -17.06 -9.44
N LEU A 107 11.12 -16.86 -8.65
CA LEU A 107 9.75 -16.75 -9.13
C LEU A 107 9.27 -15.30 -9.00
N PHE A 108 8.99 -14.67 -10.13
CA PHE A 108 8.38 -13.34 -10.18
C PHE A 108 6.86 -13.48 -10.27
N LEU A 109 6.17 -13.00 -9.24
CA LEU A 109 4.72 -13.11 -9.14
C LEU A 109 4.03 -12.04 -10.00
N SER A 110 2.88 -12.38 -10.59
CA SER A 110 2.11 -11.48 -11.47
C SER A 110 1.83 -10.08 -10.91
N ARG A 111 1.57 -9.12 -11.82
CA ARG A 111 1.46 -7.66 -11.61
C ARG A 111 2.84 -7.00 -11.69
N ASP A 112 3.28 -6.34 -10.62
CA ASP A 112 4.54 -5.60 -10.57
C ASP A 112 5.76 -6.52 -10.76
N GLY A 113 5.62 -7.83 -10.52
CA GLY A 113 6.70 -8.77 -10.78
C GLY A 113 7.01 -8.98 -12.26
N ASP A 114 6.11 -8.63 -13.20
CA ASP A 114 6.43 -8.73 -14.63
C ASP A 114 7.56 -7.76 -15.01
N ILE A 115 7.39 -6.47 -14.70
CA ILE A 115 8.42 -5.47 -14.99
C ILE A 115 9.73 -5.76 -14.24
N LEU A 116 9.63 -6.26 -13.00
CA LEU A 116 10.80 -6.68 -12.23
C LEU A 116 11.50 -7.87 -12.88
N LYS A 117 10.78 -8.88 -13.38
CA LYS A 117 11.38 -10.00 -14.11
C LYS A 117 12.10 -9.53 -15.35
N GLN A 118 11.48 -8.64 -16.13
CA GLN A 118 12.08 -8.11 -17.35
C GLN A 118 13.38 -7.36 -17.06
N ALA A 119 13.37 -6.48 -16.05
CA ALA A 119 14.57 -5.79 -15.60
C ALA A 119 15.64 -6.76 -15.06
N TYR A 120 15.24 -7.71 -14.22
CA TYR A 120 16.14 -8.71 -13.64
C TYR A 120 16.81 -9.55 -14.72
N THR A 121 16.05 -10.02 -15.71
CA THR A 121 16.57 -10.84 -16.83
C THR A 121 17.59 -10.06 -17.66
N ARG A 122 17.41 -8.74 -17.82
CA ARG A 122 18.39 -7.89 -18.51
C ARG A 122 19.69 -7.73 -17.72
N LEU A 123 19.60 -7.64 -16.39
CA LEU A 123 20.75 -7.50 -15.51
C LEU A 123 21.51 -8.83 -15.29
N TYR A 124 20.77 -9.94 -15.18
CA TYR A 124 21.28 -11.26 -14.84
C TYR A 124 20.72 -12.33 -15.80
N PRO A 125 21.15 -12.35 -17.08
CA PRO A 125 20.55 -13.19 -18.11
C PRO A 125 20.76 -14.70 -17.90
N ASN A 126 21.73 -15.09 -17.07
CA ASN A 126 22.07 -16.49 -16.80
C ASN A 126 21.29 -17.09 -15.62
N ASP A 127 20.55 -16.28 -14.86
CA ASP A 127 19.82 -16.75 -13.69
C ASP A 127 18.51 -17.43 -14.11
N ASN A 128 18.17 -18.53 -13.43
CA ASN A 128 16.95 -19.27 -13.69
C ASN A 128 15.74 -18.56 -13.07
N THR A 129 14.99 -17.84 -13.90
CA THR A 129 13.81 -17.08 -13.47
C THR A 129 12.54 -17.55 -14.16
N ALA A 130 11.40 -17.47 -13.47
CA ALA A 130 10.09 -17.76 -14.05
C ALA A 130 9.06 -16.71 -13.65
N TYR A 131 8.12 -16.42 -14.55
CA TYR A 131 6.94 -15.63 -14.25
C TYR A 131 5.82 -16.56 -13.79
N VAL A 132 5.15 -16.22 -12.69
CA VAL A 132 4.10 -17.05 -12.09
C VAL A 132 2.85 -16.23 -11.83
N TYR A 133 1.71 -16.71 -12.31
CA TYR A 133 0.42 -16.12 -11.98
C TYR A 133 0.10 -16.27 -10.51
N TRP A 134 -0.26 -15.16 -9.86
CA TRP A 134 -0.51 -15.13 -8.42
C TRP A 134 -1.82 -14.42 -8.06
N SER A 135 -2.73 -15.19 -7.46
CA SER A 135 -4.04 -14.70 -7.06
C SER A 135 -3.93 -13.70 -5.91
N ARG A 136 -4.53 -12.51 -6.11
CA ARG A 136 -4.70 -11.50 -5.05
C ARG A 136 -5.41 -12.10 -3.82
N LYS A 137 -6.42 -12.93 -4.07
CA LYS A 137 -7.21 -13.61 -3.03
C LYS A 137 -6.33 -14.57 -2.21
N ALA A 138 -5.45 -15.32 -2.87
CA ALA A 138 -4.49 -16.21 -2.20
C ALA A 138 -3.47 -15.40 -1.37
N ALA A 139 -2.93 -14.32 -1.93
CA ALA A 139 -2.02 -13.42 -1.22
C ALA A 139 -2.65 -12.89 0.07
N THR A 140 -3.87 -12.38 0.00
CA THR A 140 -4.60 -11.83 1.15
C THR A 140 -4.83 -12.89 2.23
N LYS A 141 -5.14 -14.15 1.86
CA LYS A 141 -5.29 -15.25 2.83
C LYS A 141 -3.99 -15.60 3.52
N LEU A 142 -2.89 -15.72 2.77
CA LEU A 142 -1.57 -16.04 3.33
C LEU A 142 -1.07 -14.94 4.28
N MET A 143 -1.38 -13.68 3.96
CA MET A 143 -1.02 -12.51 4.75
C MET A 143 -2.02 -12.19 5.87
N ALA A 144 -3.04 -13.02 6.11
CA ALA A 144 -4.09 -12.72 7.09
C ALA A 144 -3.55 -12.53 8.52
N MET A 145 -2.46 -13.23 8.86
CA MET A 145 -1.81 -13.12 10.18
C MET A 145 -1.04 -11.81 10.35
N GLU A 146 -0.33 -11.40 9.30
CA GLU A 146 0.47 -10.17 9.29
C GLU A 146 -0.39 -8.92 9.09
N ASN A 147 -1.46 -9.03 8.29
CA ASN A 147 -2.35 -7.92 7.95
C ASN A 147 -3.83 -8.32 8.07
N LYS A 148 -4.25 -8.54 9.32
CA LYS A 148 -5.65 -8.82 9.67
C LYS A 148 -6.62 -7.75 9.16
N HIS A 149 -6.18 -6.49 9.15
CA HIS A 149 -7.00 -5.37 8.66
C HIS A 149 -7.31 -5.50 7.16
N ASP A 150 -6.30 -5.71 6.31
CA ASP A 150 -6.51 -5.86 4.86
C ASP A 150 -7.29 -7.14 4.53
N TYR A 151 -7.11 -8.20 5.32
CA TYR A 151 -7.91 -9.42 5.21
C TYR A 151 -9.41 -9.15 5.36
N PHE A 152 -9.84 -8.55 6.48
CA PHE A 152 -11.25 -8.18 6.65
C PHE A 152 -11.72 -7.13 5.67
N ARG A 153 -10.87 -6.16 5.32
CA ARG A 153 -11.22 -5.12 4.36
C ARG A 153 -11.60 -5.70 3.00
N ARG A 154 -10.79 -6.61 2.48
CA ARG A 154 -11.03 -7.21 1.15
C ARG A 154 -12.16 -8.22 1.14
N PHE A 155 -12.29 -9.03 2.19
CA PHE A 155 -13.27 -10.10 2.23
C PHE A 155 -14.64 -9.67 2.74
N ILE A 156 -14.71 -8.68 3.62
CA ILE A 156 -15.98 -8.20 4.19
C ILE A 156 -16.31 -6.82 3.62
N TYR A 157 -15.51 -5.80 3.93
CA TYR A 157 -15.94 -4.42 3.68
C TYR A 157 -16.06 -4.06 2.19
N HIS A 158 -15.15 -4.55 1.36
CA HIS A 158 -15.23 -4.38 -0.10
C HIS A 158 -16.37 -5.19 -0.74
N LYS A 159 -17.11 -6.00 0.03
CA LYS A 159 -18.17 -6.90 -0.44
C LYS A 159 -19.55 -6.56 0.14
N ILE A 160 -19.63 -5.56 1.01
CA ILE A 160 -20.89 -5.02 1.53
C ILE A 160 -21.77 -4.55 0.37
N ASN A 161 -23.06 -4.90 0.41
CA ASN A 161 -24.09 -4.50 -0.55
C ASN A 161 -23.76 -4.89 -2.01
N GLN A 162 -23.10 -6.03 -2.20
CA GLN A 162 -22.79 -6.60 -3.52
C GLN A 162 -23.47 -7.96 -3.74
N ASN A 163 -24.59 -8.22 -3.07
CA ASN A 163 -25.37 -9.47 -3.18
C ASN A 163 -24.58 -10.72 -2.79
N TYR A 164 -23.67 -10.62 -1.81
CA TYR A 164 -23.00 -11.77 -1.22
C TYR A 164 -23.69 -12.16 0.08
N THR A 165 -23.95 -13.44 0.27
CA THR A 165 -24.40 -13.99 1.54
C THR A 165 -23.25 -14.15 2.54
N ILE A 166 -23.55 -14.19 3.84
CA ILE A 166 -22.55 -14.50 4.88
C ILE A 166 -21.84 -15.82 4.58
N ARG A 167 -22.57 -16.83 4.09
CA ARG A 167 -22.03 -18.12 3.67
C ARG A 167 -20.97 -17.99 2.58
N GLU A 168 -21.26 -17.27 1.51
CA GLU A 168 -20.33 -17.06 0.41
C GLU A 168 -19.08 -16.29 0.87
N ILE A 169 -19.25 -15.34 1.78
CA ILE A 169 -18.14 -14.58 2.36
C ILE A 169 -17.23 -15.51 3.16
N LEU A 170 -17.77 -16.27 4.11
CA LEU A 170 -17.01 -17.24 4.91
C LEU A 170 -16.35 -18.31 4.04
N HIS A 171 -17.04 -18.82 3.03
CA HIS A 171 -16.47 -19.74 2.05
C HIS A 171 -15.30 -19.10 1.29
N SER A 172 -15.46 -17.85 0.84
CA SER A 172 -14.42 -17.12 0.11
C SER A 172 -13.16 -16.89 0.97
N MET A 173 -13.36 -16.76 2.28
CA MET A 173 -12.34 -16.61 3.32
C MET A 173 -11.68 -17.93 3.72
N GLU A 174 -12.20 -19.08 3.27
CA GLU A 174 -11.84 -20.44 3.70
C GLU A 174 -12.16 -20.73 5.17
N LEU A 175 -13.31 -20.20 5.63
CA LEU A 175 -13.77 -20.29 7.01
C LEU A 175 -15.11 -21.02 7.12
N ASP A 176 -15.39 -21.97 6.22
CA ASP A 176 -16.64 -22.76 6.20
C ASP A 176 -16.93 -23.45 7.55
N PHE A 177 -15.89 -23.84 8.29
CA PHE A 177 -16.03 -24.43 9.62
C PHE A 177 -16.68 -23.49 10.65
N LEU A 178 -16.71 -22.18 10.39
CA LEU A 178 -17.39 -21.21 11.24
C LEU A 178 -18.90 -21.15 10.98
N LEU A 179 -19.40 -21.70 9.87
CA LEU A 179 -20.83 -21.66 9.55
C LEU A 179 -21.67 -22.40 10.59
N VAL A 180 -21.17 -23.54 11.08
CA VAL A 180 -21.83 -24.32 12.14
C VAL A 180 -21.72 -23.67 13.52
N GLU A 181 -20.83 -22.69 13.67
CA GLU A 181 -20.60 -21.97 14.92
C GLU A 181 -21.27 -20.59 14.92
N LEU A 182 -22.05 -20.23 13.88
CA LEU A 182 -22.74 -18.94 13.80
C LEU A 182 -23.76 -18.75 14.92
N ASP A 183 -24.37 -19.83 15.40
CA ASP A 183 -25.32 -19.81 16.52
C ASP A 183 -24.69 -19.28 17.82
N ASP A 184 -23.36 -19.41 17.97
CA ASP A 184 -22.61 -18.84 19.10
C ASP A 184 -22.59 -17.30 19.09
N TRP A 185 -22.97 -16.66 17.98
CA TRP A 185 -22.91 -15.21 17.80
C TRP A 185 -23.67 -14.47 18.89
N LYS A 186 -24.83 -15.00 19.32
CA LYS A 186 -25.64 -14.36 20.37
C LYS A 186 -24.86 -14.20 21.67
N ASP A 187 -24.15 -15.24 22.09
CA ASP A 187 -23.38 -15.22 23.34
C ASP A 187 -22.10 -14.39 23.22
N ILE A 188 -21.43 -14.45 22.06
CA ILE A 188 -20.29 -13.60 21.73
C ILE A 188 -20.70 -12.12 21.77
N TRP A 189 -21.80 -11.77 21.12
CA TRP A 189 -22.33 -10.42 21.06
C TRP A 189 -22.77 -9.92 22.44
N LEU A 190 -23.45 -10.75 23.24
CA LEU A 190 -23.85 -10.42 24.61
C LEU A 190 -22.65 -10.14 25.51
N THR A 191 -21.57 -10.90 25.35
CA THR A 191 -20.33 -10.70 26.11
C THR A 191 -19.66 -9.39 25.71
N TRP A 192 -19.52 -9.17 24.40
CA TRP A 192 -18.94 -7.97 23.84
C TRP A 192 -19.71 -6.70 24.19
N ILE A 193 -21.05 -6.70 24.06
CA ILE A 193 -21.87 -5.52 24.32
C ILE A 193 -21.85 -5.14 25.81
N LYS A 194 -21.84 -6.13 26.73
CA LYS A 194 -21.70 -5.87 28.17
C LYS A 194 -20.37 -5.23 28.51
N GLU A 195 -19.29 -5.69 27.87
CA GLU A 195 -17.96 -5.10 28.05
C GLU A 195 -17.91 -3.66 27.50
N LEU A 196 -18.47 -3.43 26.31
CA LEU A 196 -18.61 -2.09 25.74
C LEU A 196 -19.40 -1.15 26.65
N GLU A 197 -20.57 -1.56 27.13
CA GLU A 197 -21.40 -0.77 28.03
C GLU A 197 -20.65 -0.43 29.33
N LYS A 198 -19.91 -1.39 29.90
CA LYS A 198 -19.06 -1.15 31.08
C LYS A 198 -17.98 -0.11 30.78
N ASN A 199 -17.27 -0.25 29.67
CA ASN A 199 -16.20 0.65 29.27
C ASN A 199 -16.73 2.05 28.93
N SER A 200 -17.86 2.15 28.24
CA SER A 200 -18.54 3.41 27.94
C SER A 200 -19.01 4.13 29.20
N LYS A 201 -19.54 3.39 30.18
CA LYS A 201 -19.91 3.98 31.48
C LYS A 201 -18.69 4.53 32.21
N GLN A 202 -17.59 3.79 32.24
CA GLN A 202 -16.35 4.24 32.88
C GLN A 202 -15.78 5.47 32.19
N LEU A 203 -15.74 5.48 30.86
CA LEU A 203 -15.27 6.62 30.07
C LEU A 203 -16.13 7.87 30.30
N ALA A 204 -17.46 7.73 30.30
CA ALA A 204 -18.38 8.84 30.54
C ALA A 204 -18.19 9.45 31.94
N LEU A 205 -17.93 8.62 32.96
CA LEU A 205 -17.63 9.12 34.31
C LEU A 205 -16.27 9.82 34.36
N LYS A 206 -15.24 9.25 33.72
CA LYS A 206 -13.90 9.85 33.66
C LYS A 206 -13.91 11.21 32.97
N GLN A 207 -14.57 11.32 31.82
CA GLN A 207 -14.74 12.59 31.10
C GLN A 207 -15.45 13.63 31.96
N LEU A 208 -16.49 13.23 32.70
CA LEU A 208 -17.20 14.12 33.61
C LEU A 208 -16.34 14.58 34.80
N ASP A 209 -15.37 13.76 35.23
CA ASP A 209 -14.43 14.13 36.29
C ASP A 209 -13.37 15.13 35.83
N GLU A 210 -12.98 15.08 34.55
CA GLU A 210 -12.04 16.00 33.91
C GLU A 210 -12.68 17.34 33.53
N GLU A 211 -14.01 17.42 33.46
CA GLU A 211 -14.74 18.65 33.18
C GLU A 211 -14.75 19.62 34.38
N ASN A 212 -14.40 20.89 34.13
CA ASN A 212 -14.49 21.96 35.12
C ASN A 212 -15.93 22.50 35.23
N ILE A 213 -16.80 21.78 35.94
CA ILE A 213 -18.21 22.12 36.16
C ILE A 213 -18.55 22.16 37.65
N ASN A 214 -19.57 22.94 38.02
CA ASN A 214 -20.01 23.04 39.41
C ASN A 214 -20.59 21.70 39.94
N ASN A 215 -20.51 21.52 41.26
CA ASN A 215 -20.88 20.26 41.93
C ASN A 215 -22.33 19.85 41.70
N GLU A 216 -23.27 20.80 41.67
CA GLU A 216 -24.70 20.50 41.43
C GLU A 216 -24.94 19.92 40.03
N LYS A 217 -24.33 20.51 38.98
CA LYS A 217 -24.44 19.99 37.61
C LYS A 217 -23.76 18.62 37.50
N LYS A 218 -22.62 18.44 38.18
CA LYS A 218 -21.92 17.14 38.21
C LYS A 218 -22.78 16.04 38.81
N ILE A 219 -23.44 16.28 39.96
CA ILE A 219 -24.36 15.33 40.59
C ILE A 219 -25.52 14.95 39.66
N LYS A 220 -26.14 15.95 39.00
CA LYS A 220 -27.23 15.71 38.04
C LYS A 220 -26.78 14.82 36.87
N ARG A 221 -25.59 15.08 36.31
CA ARG A 221 -25.04 14.28 35.20
C ARG A 221 -24.67 12.85 35.63
N VAL A 222 -24.08 12.66 36.80
CA VAL A 222 -23.81 11.30 37.34
C VAL A 222 -25.11 10.50 37.51
N LYS A 223 -26.18 11.12 38.03
CA LYS A 223 -27.49 10.46 38.13
C LYS A 223 -28.02 10.05 36.75
N LYS A 224 -27.92 10.94 35.76
CA LYS A 224 -28.32 10.66 34.38
C LYS A 224 -27.52 9.50 33.78
N ILE A 225 -26.18 9.49 33.92
CA ILE A 225 -25.32 8.40 33.47
C ILE A 225 -25.74 7.08 34.14
N LYS A 226 -25.95 7.07 35.47
CA LYS A 226 -26.41 5.85 36.17
C LYS A 226 -27.76 5.35 35.66
N GLN A 227 -28.68 6.24 35.31
CA GLN A 227 -29.97 5.90 34.72
C GLN A 227 -29.82 5.37 33.28
N ASP A 228 -28.95 5.99 32.47
CA ASP A 228 -28.66 5.58 31.10
C ASP A 228 -28.06 4.16 31.03
N PHE A 229 -27.19 3.84 31.99
CA PHE A 229 -26.59 2.51 32.16
C PHE A 229 -27.33 1.63 33.19
N SER A 230 -28.63 1.88 33.41
CA SER A 230 -29.46 1.01 34.25
C SER A 230 -29.75 -0.33 33.56
N GLN A 231 -29.84 -1.41 34.33
CA GLN A 231 -30.04 -2.76 33.75
C GLN A 231 -31.31 -2.84 32.88
N GLN A 232 -32.41 -2.22 33.31
CA GLN A 232 -33.65 -2.21 32.54
C GLN A 232 -33.48 -1.53 31.17
N LYS A 233 -32.79 -0.39 31.11
CA LYS A 233 -32.56 0.34 29.86
C LYS A 233 -31.58 -0.39 28.95
N LEU A 234 -30.49 -0.93 29.51
CA LEU A 234 -29.53 -1.73 28.75
C LEU A 234 -30.17 -3.00 28.17
N LEU A 235 -31.00 -3.72 28.94
CA LEU A 235 -31.72 -4.89 28.43
C LEU A 235 -32.64 -4.55 27.25
N SER A 236 -33.39 -3.44 27.35
CA SER A 236 -34.24 -2.96 26.27
C SER A 236 -33.43 -2.59 25.01
N GLN A 237 -32.34 -1.83 25.18
CA GLN A 237 -31.44 -1.45 24.08
C GLN A 237 -30.79 -2.66 23.43
N ARG A 238 -30.35 -3.64 24.22
CA ARG A 238 -29.76 -4.88 23.68
C ARG A 238 -30.79 -5.63 22.83
N LYS A 239 -32.04 -5.74 23.30
CA LYS A 239 -33.10 -6.43 22.55
C LYS A 239 -33.39 -5.77 21.20
N SER A 240 -33.36 -4.43 21.14
CA SER A 240 -33.64 -3.69 19.89
C SER A 240 -32.46 -3.60 18.93
N SER A 241 -31.23 -3.69 19.44
CA SER A 241 -30.00 -3.55 18.63
C SER A 241 -29.37 -4.89 18.20
N PHE A 242 -29.81 -6.00 18.77
CA PHE A 242 -29.30 -7.32 18.38
C PHE A 242 -29.71 -7.65 16.94
N ILE A 243 -28.70 -7.97 16.13
CA ILE A 243 -28.86 -8.47 14.77
C ILE A 243 -28.22 -9.86 14.76
N ASP A 244 -29.04 -10.85 14.42
CA ASP A 244 -28.59 -12.23 14.26
C ASP A 244 -27.76 -12.38 12.98
N LEU A 245 -26.90 -13.40 12.91
CA LEU A 245 -26.08 -13.68 11.73
C LEU A 245 -26.44 -15.06 11.18
N LYS A 246 -27.19 -15.10 10.08
CA LYS A 246 -27.55 -16.35 9.42
C LYS A 246 -26.72 -16.56 8.16
N PRO A 247 -26.41 -17.82 7.79
CA PRO A 247 -25.61 -18.11 6.61
C PRO A 247 -26.14 -17.44 5.33
N ASP A 248 -27.46 -17.41 5.17
CA ASP A 248 -28.09 -16.96 3.93
C ASP A 248 -28.51 -15.48 3.97
N ASP A 249 -28.15 -14.76 5.06
CA ASP A 249 -28.33 -13.30 5.13
C ASP A 249 -27.37 -12.62 4.14
N GLU A 250 -27.87 -11.59 3.44
CA GLU A 250 -27.03 -10.74 2.62
C GLU A 250 -26.07 -9.91 3.49
N LEU A 251 -24.81 -9.81 3.06
CA LEU A 251 -23.80 -8.98 3.66
C LEU A 251 -24.08 -7.50 3.37
N THR A 252 -24.42 -6.78 4.43
CA THR A 252 -24.77 -5.36 4.40
C THR A 252 -23.90 -4.55 5.36
N ASP A 253 -24.08 -3.24 5.34
CA ASP A 253 -23.46 -2.30 6.30
C ASP A 253 -23.89 -2.60 7.75
N LYS A 254 -25.09 -3.15 7.95
CA LYS A 254 -25.63 -3.49 9.27
C LYS A 254 -24.96 -4.70 9.92
N ASN A 255 -24.60 -5.72 9.13
CA ASN A 255 -24.07 -6.99 9.65
C ASN A 255 -22.58 -7.23 9.32
N GLY A 256 -21.97 -6.47 8.41
CA GLY A 256 -20.56 -6.67 8.05
C GLY A 256 -19.58 -6.45 9.20
N PHE A 257 -19.81 -5.42 10.03
CA PHE A 257 -19.02 -5.24 11.25
C PHE A 257 -19.24 -6.36 12.26
N LEU A 258 -20.47 -6.86 12.38
CA LEU A 258 -20.84 -7.94 13.29
C LEU A 258 -20.18 -9.27 12.89
N LEU A 259 -20.21 -9.60 11.60
CA LEU A 259 -19.52 -10.75 11.05
C LEU A 259 -18.01 -10.70 11.34
N ARG A 260 -17.38 -9.52 11.20
CA ARG A 260 -15.99 -9.34 11.61
C ARG A 260 -15.79 -9.63 13.10
N ARG A 261 -16.65 -9.11 13.98
CA ARG A 261 -16.55 -9.33 15.45
C ARG A 261 -16.66 -10.82 15.78
N PHE A 262 -17.59 -11.52 15.14
CA PHE A 262 -17.73 -12.97 15.25
C PHE A 262 -16.44 -13.71 14.87
N ILE A 263 -15.87 -13.41 13.70
CA ILE A 263 -14.62 -14.04 13.25
C ILE A 263 -13.44 -13.69 14.18
N GLU A 264 -13.37 -12.44 14.65
CA GLU A 264 -12.32 -12.00 15.59
C GLU A 264 -12.42 -12.71 16.95
N ALA A 265 -13.63 -12.97 17.46
CA ALA A 265 -13.82 -13.73 18.69
C ALA A 265 -13.32 -15.19 18.56
N LYS A 266 -13.32 -15.72 17.34
CA LYS A 266 -12.83 -17.07 17.01
C LYS A 266 -11.45 -17.04 16.34
N TRP A 267 -10.72 -15.94 16.44
CA TRP A 267 -9.48 -15.74 15.67
C TRP A 267 -8.42 -16.80 15.95
N GLU A 268 -8.26 -17.27 17.20
CA GLU A 268 -7.32 -18.35 17.50
C GLU A 268 -7.64 -19.66 16.77
N LYS A 269 -8.93 -19.99 16.59
CA LYS A 269 -9.34 -21.13 15.75
C LYS A 269 -9.00 -20.88 14.28
N VAL A 270 -9.24 -19.66 13.79
CA VAL A 270 -8.87 -19.24 12.43
C VAL A 270 -7.36 -19.38 12.20
N LYS A 271 -6.53 -18.90 13.13
CA LYS A 271 -5.06 -19.06 13.07
C LYS A 271 -4.67 -20.53 12.98
N LYS A 272 -5.23 -21.37 13.84
CA LYS A 272 -4.95 -22.81 13.86
C LYS A 272 -5.32 -23.47 12.53
N HIS A 273 -6.50 -23.15 11.99
CA HIS A 273 -6.96 -23.66 10.70
C HIS A 273 -6.01 -23.26 9.55
N MET A 274 -5.66 -21.97 9.46
CA MET A 274 -4.77 -21.47 8.40
C MET A 274 -3.35 -22.04 8.52
N ASN A 275 -2.81 -22.15 9.73
CA ASN A 275 -1.47 -22.71 9.95
C ASN A 275 -1.39 -24.19 9.55
N LEU A 276 -2.44 -24.98 9.84
CA LEU A 276 -2.52 -26.38 9.43
C LEU A 276 -2.49 -26.50 7.90
N ARG A 277 -3.28 -25.67 7.19
CA ARG A 277 -3.25 -25.61 5.72
C ARG A 277 -1.89 -25.20 5.17
N GLN A 278 -1.26 -24.17 5.73
CA GLN A 278 0.07 -23.73 5.28
C GLN A 278 1.13 -24.82 5.45
N LYS A 279 1.08 -25.58 6.56
CA LYS A 279 1.97 -26.74 6.75
C LYS A 279 1.76 -27.78 5.66
N GLN A 280 0.50 -28.15 5.37
CA GLN A 280 0.17 -29.08 4.29
C GLN A 280 0.69 -28.59 2.92
N LEU A 281 0.54 -27.30 2.62
CA LEU A 281 1.04 -26.70 1.38
C LEU A 281 2.58 -26.72 1.29
N LYS A 282 3.30 -26.44 2.38
CA LYS A 282 4.77 -26.54 2.39
C LYS A 282 5.26 -27.96 2.07
N TYR A 283 4.58 -28.99 2.60
CA TYR A 283 4.91 -30.39 2.29
C TYR A 283 4.69 -30.74 0.82
N ILE A 284 3.69 -30.14 0.17
CA ILE A 284 3.41 -30.37 -1.26
C ILE A 284 4.45 -29.65 -2.12
N ILE A 285 4.77 -28.38 -1.81
CA ILE A 285 5.72 -27.58 -2.58
C ILE A 285 7.15 -28.10 -2.46
N MET A 286 7.54 -28.67 -1.31
CA MET A 286 8.87 -29.28 -1.12
C MET A 286 9.04 -30.63 -1.83
N ARG A 287 7.96 -31.23 -2.36
CA ARG A 287 8.02 -32.50 -3.12
C ARG A 287 7.98 -32.29 -4.64
N CYS A 288 7.81 -31.06 -5.11
CA CYS A 288 7.87 -30.67 -6.52
C CYS A 288 9.21 -29.99 -6.82
#